data_AF-A0A1Q4H992-F1
#
_entry.id   AF-A0A1Q4H992-F1
#
_cell.length_a   1.000
_cell.length_b   1.000
_cell.length_c   1.000
_cell.angle_alpha   90.00
_cell.angle_beta   90.00
_cell.angle_gamma   90.00
#
_symmetry.space_group_name_H-M   'P 1'
#
loop_
_entity.id
_entity.type
_entity.pdbx_description
1 polymer ?
#
loop_
_entity_poly.entity_id
_entity_poly.type
_entity_poly.pdbx_seq_one_letter_code
_entity_poly.pdbx_strand_id
1 'polypeptide(L)'
;MLPAGFHRGVADWKAYFSLVQSARAGDDVEPLRMALWKAHKTCLDLVVTHLYHIDAEPYSDTELRFLRGWCRMVDYLWVAAWPTDFDFMCEQGLDVLPERLLVGPADFSTGSDLPPEMRRTLRGIIELGESPSWRYQFNLTLWKRVMRTRSAREDVVNLLAAVFDPQRTSRLKVVELLVHLLRP
;
A
#
# COMPACT_ATOMS: atom_id res chain seq x y z
N MET A 1 -20.14 -1.48 22.95
CA MET A 1 -20.56 -0.33 22.13
C MET A 1 -19.42 -0.04 21.15
N LEU A 2 -19.68 0.08 19.85
CA LEU A 2 -18.62 0.35 18.86
C LEU A 2 -18.22 1.84 18.93
N PRO A 3 -16.92 2.20 18.95
CA PRO A 3 -16.51 3.60 18.90
C PRO A 3 -17.06 4.28 17.64
N ALA A 4 -17.50 5.54 17.78
CA ALA A 4 -18.19 6.28 16.71
C ALA A 4 -17.46 6.26 15.36
N GLY A 5 -16.13 6.33 15.38
CA GLY A 5 -15.28 6.33 14.18
C GLY A 5 -15.34 5.03 13.36
N PHE A 6 -15.68 3.88 13.95
CA PHE A 6 -15.68 2.60 13.24
C PHE A 6 -17.00 2.28 12.52
N HIS A 7 -18.07 3.05 12.73
CA HIS A 7 -19.36 2.78 12.07
C HIS A 7 -19.26 2.74 10.54
N ARG A 8 -18.44 3.64 9.97
CA ARG A 8 -18.20 3.68 8.52
C ARG A 8 -17.47 2.43 8.04
N GLY A 9 -16.43 2.01 8.77
CA GLY A 9 -15.70 0.78 8.48
C GLY A 9 -16.63 -0.45 8.52
N VAL A 10 -17.49 -0.54 9.54
CA VAL A 10 -18.49 -1.62 9.62
C VAL A 10 -19.48 -1.58 8.46
N ALA A 11 -19.93 -0.40 8.02
CA ALA A 11 -20.79 -0.27 6.86
C ALA A 11 -20.11 -0.75 5.57
N ASP A 12 -18.84 -0.39 5.35
CA ASP A 12 -18.07 -0.83 4.19
C ASP A 12 -17.79 -2.34 4.23
N TRP A 13 -17.52 -2.91 5.41
CA TRP A 13 -17.42 -4.37 5.59
C TRP A 13 -18.73 -5.09 5.27
N LYS A 14 -19.87 -4.56 5.72
CA LYS A 14 -21.19 -5.11 5.38
C LYS A 14 -21.43 -5.08 3.87
N ALA A 15 -21.04 -4.00 3.19
CA ALA A 15 -21.15 -3.88 1.74
C ALA A 15 -20.29 -4.95 1.04
N TYR A 16 -19.04 -5.13 1.47
CA TYR A 16 -18.17 -6.19 0.95
C TYR A 16 -18.80 -7.59 1.11
N PHE A 17 -19.25 -7.96 2.31
CA PHE A 17 -19.84 -9.28 2.53
C PHE A 17 -21.15 -9.49 1.76
N SER A 18 -21.92 -8.43 1.51
CA SER A 18 -23.11 -8.51 0.65
C SER A 18 -22.75 -8.81 -0.80
N LEU A 19 -21.65 -8.25 -1.30
CA LEU A 19 -21.11 -8.57 -2.63
C LEU A 19 -20.63 -10.02 -2.70
N VAL A 20 -19.90 -10.48 -1.67
CA VAL A 20 -19.43 -11.88 -1.58
C VAL A 20 -20.60 -12.87 -1.62
N GLN A 21 -21.67 -12.61 -0.87
CA GLN A 21 -22.87 -13.47 -0.85
C GLN A 21 -23.58 -13.53 -2.20
N SER A 22 -23.45 -12.49 -3.02
CA SER A 22 -24.09 -12.40 -4.34
C SER A 22 -23.22 -12.95 -5.46
N ALA A 23 -21.92 -13.13 -5.21
CA ALA A 23 -20.96 -13.59 -6.19
C ALA A 23 -21.07 -15.10 -6.44
N ARG A 24 -20.78 -15.51 -7.66
CA ARG A 24 -20.76 -16.90 -8.11
C ARG A 24 -19.36 -17.31 -8.55
N ALA A 25 -19.11 -18.61 -8.59
CA ALA A 25 -17.86 -19.13 -9.11
C ALA A 25 -17.68 -18.71 -10.58
N GLY A 26 -16.52 -18.13 -10.90
CA GLY A 26 -16.21 -17.60 -12.22
C GLY A 26 -16.61 -16.15 -12.47
N ASP A 27 -17.29 -15.50 -11.50
CA ASP A 27 -17.56 -14.06 -11.59
C ASP A 27 -16.26 -13.24 -11.49
N ASP A 28 -16.32 -12.02 -12.01
CA ASP A 28 -15.22 -11.06 -11.87
C ASP A 28 -15.00 -10.71 -10.39
N VAL A 29 -13.80 -11.01 -9.89
CA VAL A 29 -13.43 -10.80 -8.48
C VAL A 29 -12.91 -9.39 -8.20
N GLU A 30 -12.64 -8.59 -9.24
CA GLU A 30 -12.11 -7.23 -9.10
C GLU A 30 -13.03 -6.31 -8.26
N PRO A 31 -14.37 -6.27 -8.46
CA PRO A 31 -15.27 -5.50 -7.61
C PRO A 31 -15.23 -5.92 -6.13
N LEU A 32 -15.09 -7.22 -5.85
CA LEU A 32 -14.98 -7.73 -4.48
C LEU A 32 -13.68 -7.25 -3.85
N ARG A 33 -12.57 -7.30 -4.60
CA ARG A 33 -11.26 -6.82 -4.14
C ARG A 33 -11.25 -5.32 -3.86
N MET A 34 -11.88 -4.52 -4.72
CA MET A 34 -12.02 -3.08 -4.48
C MET A 34 -12.83 -2.78 -3.22
N ALA A 35 -13.93 -3.51 -3.00
CA ALA A 35 -14.75 -3.38 -1.80
C ALA A 35 -13.99 -3.81 -0.53
N LEU A 36 -13.22 -4.90 -0.60
CA LEU A 36 -12.35 -5.36 0.49
C LEU A 36 -11.34 -4.28 0.88
N TRP A 37 -10.64 -3.69 -0.09
CA TRP A 37 -9.69 -2.63 0.19
C TRP A 37 -10.34 -1.36 0.72
N LYS A 38 -11.53 -1.00 0.23
CA LYS A 38 -12.27 0.15 0.75
C LYS A 38 -12.61 -0.04 2.23
N ALA A 39 -13.05 -1.23 2.62
CA ALA A 39 -13.35 -1.56 4.01
C ALA A 39 -12.10 -1.53 4.89
N HIS A 40 -11.00 -2.14 4.43
CA HIS A 40 -9.69 -2.07 5.09
C HIS A 40 -9.24 -0.63 5.29
N LYS A 41 -9.22 0.16 4.21
CA LYS A 41 -8.72 1.53 4.23
C LYS A 41 -9.52 2.42 5.17
N THR A 42 -10.83 2.29 5.16
CA THR A 42 -11.69 3.08 6.06
C THR A 42 -11.38 2.83 7.53
N CYS A 43 -11.06 1.58 7.89
CA CYS A 43 -10.64 1.25 9.25
C CYS A 43 -9.23 1.79 9.54
N LEU A 44 -8.29 1.62 8.59
CA LEU A 44 -6.92 2.09 8.74
C LEU A 44 -6.84 3.61 8.85
N ASP A 45 -7.65 4.37 8.10
CA ASP A 45 -7.68 5.83 8.18
C ASP A 45 -8.00 6.35 9.57
N LEU A 46 -8.89 5.66 10.29
CA LEU A 46 -9.17 5.97 11.69
C LEU A 46 -7.97 5.66 12.59
N VAL A 47 -7.28 4.53 12.37
CA VAL A 47 -6.09 4.17 13.16
C VAL A 47 -4.95 5.14 12.90
N VAL A 48 -4.74 5.55 11.65
CA VAL A 48 -3.70 6.49 11.24
C VAL A 48 -3.86 7.85 11.92
N THR A 49 -5.08 8.34 12.13
CA THR A 49 -5.27 9.61 12.88
C THR A 49 -4.81 9.51 14.33
N HIS A 50 -4.73 8.30 14.89
CA HIS A 50 -4.22 8.07 16.24
C HIS A 50 -2.73 7.72 16.28
N LEU A 51 -2.19 7.10 15.22
CA LEU A 51 -0.77 6.73 15.12
C LEU A 51 0.19 7.92 15.25
N TYR A 52 -0.21 9.14 14.85
CA TYR A 52 0.62 10.33 15.04
C TYR A 52 0.66 10.83 16.48
N HIS A 53 -0.16 10.26 17.37
CA HIS A 53 -0.33 10.68 18.76
C HIS A 53 -0.01 9.56 19.77
N ILE A 54 0.49 8.40 19.32
CA ILE A 54 0.96 7.36 20.24
C ILE A 54 2.25 7.82 20.92
N ASP A 55 2.41 7.45 22.19
CA ASP A 55 3.70 7.55 22.86
C ASP A 55 4.74 6.73 22.07
N ALA A 56 5.90 7.33 21.85
CA ALA A 56 6.94 6.72 21.04
C ALA A 56 7.49 5.44 21.68
N GLU A 57 7.44 5.31 23.01
CA GLU A 57 7.85 4.08 23.70
C GLU A 57 6.78 2.99 23.55
N PRO A 58 7.14 1.73 23.20
CA PRO A 58 8.50 1.15 23.16
C PRO A 58 9.16 1.14 21.76
N TYR A 59 8.63 1.89 20.78
CA TYR A 59 9.08 1.83 19.39
C TYR A 59 10.31 2.72 19.13
N SER A 60 11.22 2.23 18.29
CA SER A 60 12.35 3.05 17.83
C SER A 60 11.88 4.16 16.88
N ASP A 61 12.65 5.24 16.75
CA ASP A 61 12.39 6.28 15.73
C ASP A 61 12.33 5.69 14.31
N THR A 62 13.18 4.68 14.04
CA THR A 62 13.21 4.00 12.74
C THR A 62 11.90 3.24 12.47
N GLU A 63 11.38 2.54 13.47
CA GLU A 63 10.11 1.83 13.37
C GLU A 63 8.95 2.82 13.15
N LEU A 64 8.91 3.92 13.89
CA LEU A 64 7.87 4.94 13.74
C LEU A 64 7.91 5.60 12.37
N ARG A 65 9.11 5.87 11.83
CA ARG A 65 9.29 6.39 10.46
C ARG A 65 8.82 5.39 9.42
N PHE A 66 9.16 4.11 9.59
CA PHE A 66 8.65 3.04 8.75
C PHE A 66 7.13 2.95 8.80
N LEU A 67 6.50 2.94 9.98
CA LEU A 67 5.04 2.89 10.14
C LEU A 67 4.34 4.06 9.45
N ARG A 68 4.86 5.29 9.59
CA ARG A 68 4.32 6.47 8.87
C ARG A 68 4.43 6.32 7.37
N GLY A 69 5.56 5.81 6.88
CA GLY A 69 5.76 5.46 5.49
C GLY A 69 4.80 4.39 4.99
N TRP A 70 4.61 3.34 5.79
CA TRP A 70 3.73 2.22 5.49
C TRP A 70 2.28 2.68 5.36
N CYS A 71 1.82 3.57 6.24
CA CYS A 71 0.49 4.16 6.13
C CYS A 71 0.27 4.84 4.77
N ARG A 72 1.28 5.56 4.26
CA ARG A 72 1.22 6.16 2.91
C ARG A 72 1.33 5.13 1.80
N MET A 73 2.14 4.08 1.96
CA MET A 73 2.25 2.99 1.00
C MET A 73 0.92 2.26 0.82
N VAL A 74 0.19 2.04 1.91
CA VAL A 74 -1.15 1.44 1.90
C VAL A 74 -2.15 2.24 1.05
N ASP A 75 -2.02 3.57 0.93
CA ASP A 75 -2.85 4.34 0.00
C ASP A 75 -2.64 3.93 -1.46
N TYR A 76 -1.40 3.64 -1.85
CA TYR A 76 -1.09 3.19 -3.20
C TYR A 76 -1.64 1.79 -3.45
N LEU A 77 -1.50 0.88 -2.48
CA LEU A 77 -2.03 -0.49 -2.55
C LEU A 77 -3.56 -0.51 -2.62
N TRP A 78 -4.22 0.30 -1.81
CA TRP A 78 -5.68 0.46 -1.85
C TRP A 78 -6.15 0.94 -3.21
N VAL A 79 -5.57 2.03 -3.71
CA VAL A 79 -5.97 2.64 -4.99
C VAL A 79 -5.78 1.66 -6.15
N ALA A 80 -4.75 0.82 -6.08
CA ALA A 80 -4.49 -0.19 -7.09
C ALA A 80 -5.35 -1.45 -6.94
N ALA A 81 -6.15 -1.55 -5.87
CA ALA A 81 -6.84 -2.78 -5.48
C ALA A 81 -5.88 -3.98 -5.52
N TRP A 82 -4.74 -3.85 -4.81
CA TRP A 82 -3.68 -4.85 -4.78
C TRP A 82 -4.23 -6.26 -4.49
N PRO A 83 -3.87 -7.30 -5.26
CA PRO A 83 -4.35 -8.64 -4.96
C PRO A 83 -3.91 -9.10 -3.56
N THR A 84 -4.83 -9.73 -2.84
CA THR A 84 -4.64 -10.19 -1.45
C THR A 84 -5.03 -11.66 -1.29
N ASP A 85 -5.20 -12.36 -2.41
CA ASP A 85 -5.36 -13.81 -2.43
C ASP A 85 -4.05 -14.51 -2.05
N PHE A 86 -4.18 -15.76 -1.61
CA PHE A 86 -3.07 -16.52 -1.02
C PHE A 86 -1.91 -16.68 -2.00
N ASP A 87 -2.19 -17.11 -3.23
CA ASP A 87 -1.17 -17.39 -4.24
C ASP A 87 -0.38 -16.12 -4.55
N PHE A 88 -1.07 -15.00 -4.81
CA PHE A 88 -0.40 -13.74 -5.07
C PHE A 88 0.41 -13.23 -3.87
N MET A 89 -0.10 -13.37 -2.64
CA MET A 89 0.64 -12.95 -1.45
C MET A 89 1.88 -13.81 -1.20
N CYS A 90 1.82 -15.11 -1.47
CA CYS A 90 2.97 -16.01 -1.39
C CYS A 90 4.03 -15.69 -2.45
N GLU A 91 3.62 -15.30 -3.66
CA GLU A 91 4.56 -14.99 -4.74
C GLU A 91 5.15 -13.58 -4.66
N GLN A 92 4.37 -12.59 -4.21
CA GLN A 92 4.69 -11.16 -4.37
C GLN A 92 4.61 -10.34 -3.07
N GLY A 93 4.00 -10.86 -2.00
CA GLY A 93 3.54 -10.04 -0.87
C GLY A 93 4.27 -10.24 0.46
N LEU A 94 4.85 -11.42 0.73
CA LEU A 94 5.36 -11.76 2.07
C LEU A 94 6.84 -11.42 2.30
N ASP A 95 7.69 -11.48 1.27
CA ASP A 95 9.15 -11.32 1.44
C ASP A 95 9.64 -9.87 1.49
N VAL A 96 8.71 -8.90 1.53
CA VAL A 96 9.02 -7.46 1.41
C VAL A 96 8.99 -6.72 2.75
N LEU A 97 8.50 -7.35 3.82
CA LEU A 97 8.39 -6.77 5.16
C LEU A 97 9.26 -7.54 6.17
N PRO A 98 9.86 -6.85 7.15
CA PRO A 98 10.68 -7.49 8.16
C PRO A 98 9.81 -8.26 9.16
N GLU A 99 10.27 -9.44 9.56
CA GLU A 99 9.62 -10.27 10.59
C GLU A 99 9.84 -9.74 12.02
N ARG A 100 10.70 -8.73 12.17
CA ARG A 100 11.05 -8.09 13.44
C ARG A 100 10.92 -6.57 13.34
N LEU A 101 10.72 -5.92 14.49
CA LEU A 101 10.74 -4.47 14.57
C LEU A 101 12.12 -3.92 14.18
N LEU A 102 12.12 -2.76 13.56
CA LEU A 102 13.32 -2.00 13.25
C LEU A 102 13.81 -1.30 14.52
N VAL A 103 15.12 -1.37 14.76
CA VAL A 103 15.76 -0.82 15.96
C VAL A 103 16.54 0.44 15.62
N GLY A 104 17.14 0.50 14.43
CA GLY A 104 17.93 1.67 14.05
C GLY A 104 18.65 1.57 12.72
N PRO A 105 19.57 2.51 12.44
CA PRO A 105 20.28 2.57 11.16
C PRO A 105 21.09 1.31 10.81
N ALA A 106 21.51 0.53 11.81
CA ALA A 106 22.24 -0.72 11.62
C ALA A 106 21.46 -1.74 10.80
N ASP A 107 20.11 -1.73 10.88
CA ASP A 107 19.22 -2.61 10.12
C ASP A 107 19.36 -2.42 8.60
N PHE A 108 19.88 -1.28 8.16
CA PHE A 108 20.05 -0.96 6.74
C PHE A 108 21.48 -1.20 6.22
N SER A 109 22.42 -1.50 7.12
CA SER A 109 23.85 -1.67 6.80
C SER A 109 24.16 -3.00 6.12
N THR A 110 25.30 -3.11 5.43
CA THR A 110 25.72 -4.31 4.68
C THR A 110 25.87 -5.56 5.54
N GLY A 111 26.07 -5.42 6.86
CA GLY A 111 26.14 -6.53 7.82
C GLY A 111 24.82 -6.87 8.53
N SER A 112 23.71 -6.27 8.11
CA SER A 112 22.37 -6.59 8.61
C SER A 112 21.93 -8.00 8.18
N ASP A 113 21.14 -8.64 9.05
CA ASP A 113 20.41 -9.89 8.77
C ASP A 113 19.29 -9.70 7.73
N LEU A 114 18.85 -8.46 7.49
CA LEU A 114 17.81 -8.18 6.50
C LEU A 114 18.33 -8.33 5.05
N PRO A 115 17.60 -9.06 4.18
CA PRO A 115 17.94 -9.20 2.77
C PRO A 115 18.15 -7.84 2.07
N PRO A 116 19.09 -7.73 1.11
CA PRO A 116 19.36 -6.47 0.41
C PRO A 116 18.14 -5.86 -0.31
N GLU A 117 17.23 -6.69 -0.82
CA GLU A 117 15.96 -6.26 -1.44
C GLU A 117 15.03 -5.65 -0.39
N MET A 118 14.78 -6.37 0.71
CA MET A 118 13.94 -5.90 1.82
C MET A 118 14.45 -4.58 2.40
N ARG A 119 15.77 -4.44 2.62
CA ARG A 119 16.38 -3.19 3.07
C ARG A 119 16.12 -2.01 2.12
N ARG A 120 16.05 -2.25 0.82
CA ARG A 120 15.70 -1.22 -0.17
C ARG A 120 14.24 -0.85 -0.09
N THR A 121 13.34 -1.84 -0.06
CA THR A 121 11.91 -1.60 0.09
C THR A 121 11.61 -0.77 1.34
N LEU A 122 12.20 -1.16 2.48
CA LEU A 122 12.06 -0.43 3.74
C LEU A 122 12.56 1.02 3.66
N ARG A 123 13.70 1.28 3.00
CA ARG A 123 14.16 2.66 2.77
C ARG A 123 13.17 3.45 1.92
N GLY A 124 12.68 2.87 0.82
CA GLY A 124 11.69 3.53 -0.04
C GLY A 124 10.39 3.86 0.70
N ILE A 125 9.94 2.98 1.59
CA ILE A 125 8.77 3.21 2.45
C ILE A 125 9.05 4.36 3.43
N ILE A 126 10.20 4.39 4.10
CA ILE A 126 10.59 5.48 5.00
C ILE A 126 10.64 6.81 4.24
N GLU A 127 11.30 6.86 3.08
CA GLU A 127 11.38 8.05 2.23
C GLU A 127 10.00 8.54 1.79
N LEU A 128 9.07 7.62 1.46
CA LEU A 128 7.68 7.96 1.17
C LEU A 128 7.00 8.64 2.37
N GLY A 129 7.23 8.13 3.58
CA GLY A 129 6.75 8.72 4.84
C GLY A 129 7.26 10.13 5.09
N GLU A 130 8.52 10.39 4.77
CA GLU A 130 9.20 11.67 4.98
C GLU A 130 8.93 12.70 3.88
N SER A 131 8.42 12.26 2.73
CA SER A 131 8.13 13.17 1.63
C SER A 131 7.14 14.29 2.05
N PRO A 132 7.29 15.51 1.53
CA PRO A 132 6.35 16.59 1.83
C PRO A 132 4.92 16.20 1.46
N SER A 133 3.94 16.52 2.32
CA SER A 133 2.54 16.09 2.14
C SER A 133 1.97 16.49 0.79
N TRP A 134 2.31 17.68 0.26
CA TRP A 134 1.85 18.12 -1.05
C TRP A 134 2.35 17.23 -2.20
N ARG A 135 3.60 16.76 -2.12
CA ARG A 135 4.23 15.90 -3.14
C ARG A 135 3.61 14.51 -3.09
N TYR A 136 3.42 13.97 -1.89
CA TYR A 136 2.71 12.71 -1.70
C TYR A 136 1.28 12.77 -2.25
N GLN A 137 0.50 13.81 -1.93
CA GLN A 137 -0.88 13.97 -2.43
C GLN A 137 -0.93 14.13 -3.95
N PHE A 138 0.01 14.87 -4.53
CA PHE A 138 0.13 15.00 -5.98
C PHE A 138 0.41 13.64 -6.64
N ASN A 139 1.41 12.90 -6.14
CA ASN A 139 1.75 11.58 -6.67
C ASN A 139 0.61 10.58 -6.51
N LEU A 140 -0.08 10.58 -5.37
CA LEU A 140 -1.24 9.73 -5.14
C LEU A 140 -2.41 10.09 -6.07
N THR A 141 -2.58 11.37 -6.41
CA THR A 141 -3.59 11.81 -7.38
C THR A 141 -3.29 11.27 -8.78
N LEU A 142 -2.03 11.33 -9.21
CA LEU A 142 -1.59 10.71 -10.46
C LEU A 142 -1.79 9.19 -10.44
N TRP A 143 -1.42 8.54 -9.34
CA TRP A 143 -1.62 7.11 -9.16
C TRP A 143 -3.10 6.70 -9.27
N LYS A 144 -4.00 7.45 -8.61
CA LYS A 144 -5.45 7.26 -8.73
C LYS A 144 -5.94 7.33 -10.16
N ARG A 145 -5.34 8.20 -10.98
CA ARG A 145 -5.70 8.33 -12.39
C ARG A 145 -5.23 7.13 -13.21
N VAL A 146 -3.97 6.70 -13.03
CA VAL A 146 -3.43 5.47 -13.66
C VAL A 146 -4.30 4.26 -13.32
N MET A 147 -4.59 4.09 -12.04
CA MET A 147 -5.33 2.96 -11.50
C MET A 147 -6.84 2.98 -11.78
N ARG A 148 -7.34 3.91 -12.60
CA ARG A 148 -8.71 3.83 -13.15
C ARG A 148 -8.85 2.68 -14.13
N THR A 149 -7.79 2.37 -14.86
CA THR A 149 -7.80 1.32 -15.87
C THR A 149 -7.49 -0.05 -15.27
N ARG A 150 -8.28 -1.07 -15.63
CA ARG A 150 -8.07 -2.45 -15.18
C ARG A 150 -6.68 -2.97 -15.56
N SER A 151 -6.25 -2.72 -16.79
CA SER A 151 -4.91 -3.11 -17.26
C SER A 151 -3.78 -2.57 -16.37
N ALA A 152 -3.92 -1.36 -15.82
CA ALA A 152 -2.91 -0.82 -14.91
C ALA A 152 -2.95 -1.50 -13.53
N ARG A 153 -4.14 -1.90 -13.05
CA ARG A 153 -4.28 -2.66 -11.81
C ARG A 153 -3.78 -4.10 -11.96
N GLU A 154 -3.91 -4.68 -13.14
CA GLU A 154 -3.34 -6.01 -13.46
C GLU A 154 -1.80 -5.96 -13.50
N ASP A 155 -1.20 -4.85 -13.98
CA ASP A 155 0.25 -4.65 -14.01
C ASP A 155 0.82 -3.93 -12.76
N VAL A 156 0.06 -3.92 -11.66
CA VAL A 156 0.36 -3.09 -10.48
C VAL A 156 1.75 -3.33 -9.88
N VAL A 157 2.24 -4.58 -9.86
CA VAL A 157 3.56 -4.93 -9.31
C VAL A 157 4.67 -4.16 -10.03
N ASN A 158 4.62 -4.15 -11.37
CA ASN A 158 5.60 -3.47 -12.20
C ASN A 158 5.50 -1.96 -12.10
N LEU A 159 4.28 -1.42 -12.01
CA LEU A 159 4.04 0.02 -11.91
C LEU A 159 4.40 0.56 -10.51
N LEU A 160 4.20 -0.20 -9.44
CA LEU A 160 4.69 0.18 -8.10
C LEU A 160 6.21 0.20 -8.06
N ALA A 161 6.88 -0.82 -8.63
CA ALA A 161 8.33 -0.80 -8.76
C ALA A 161 8.82 0.43 -9.54
N ALA A 162 8.09 0.87 -10.57
CA ALA A 162 8.37 2.10 -11.31
C ALA A 162 8.25 3.38 -10.47
N VAL A 163 7.30 3.42 -9.55
CA VAL A 163 7.08 4.57 -8.66
C VAL A 163 8.15 4.65 -7.57
N PHE A 164 8.58 3.51 -7.02
CA PHE A 164 9.48 3.45 -5.87
C PHE A 164 10.96 3.23 -6.23
N ASP A 165 11.25 2.71 -7.43
CA ASP A 165 12.60 2.60 -7.99
C ASP A 165 12.64 3.09 -9.45
N PRO A 166 12.41 4.39 -9.70
CA PRO A 166 12.39 4.95 -11.05
C PRO A 166 13.75 4.88 -11.75
N GLN A 167 14.86 4.80 -11.00
CA GLN A 167 16.22 4.78 -11.56
C GLN A 167 16.56 3.45 -12.23
N ARG A 168 15.93 2.35 -11.79
CA ARG A 168 16.11 1.01 -12.38
C ARG A 168 14.96 0.58 -13.27
N THR A 169 13.93 1.39 -13.35
CA THR A 169 12.76 1.10 -14.15
C THR A 169 13.01 1.45 -15.61
N SER A 170 12.69 0.49 -16.49
CA SER A 170 12.76 0.70 -17.95
C SER A 170 11.99 1.95 -18.36
N ARG A 171 12.57 2.75 -19.26
CA ARG A 171 11.88 3.91 -19.87
C ARG A 171 10.53 3.55 -20.48
N LEU A 172 10.36 2.29 -20.92
CA LEU A 172 9.09 1.77 -21.43
C LEU A 172 7.99 1.77 -20.36
N LYS A 173 8.30 1.42 -19.11
CA LYS A 173 7.33 1.42 -18.01
C LYS A 173 6.93 2.84 -17.58
N VAL A 174 7.86 3.80 -17.69
CA VAL A 174 7.54 5.22 -17.50
C VAL A 174 6.59 5.70 -18.62
N VAL A 175 6.81 5.25 -19.85
CA VAL A 175 5.88 5.52 -20.97
C VAL A 175 4.52 4.85 -20.74
N GLU A 176 4.45 3.63 -20.25
CA GLU A 176 3.20 2.95 -19.89
C GLU A 176 2.42 3.70 -18.80
N LEU A 177 3.10 4.17 -17.74
CA LEU A 177 2.50 5.05 -16.74
C LEU A 177 1.90 6.33 -17.38
N LEU A 178 2.63 6.96 -18.30
CA LEU A 178 2.15 8.14 -19.03
C LEU A 178 0.95 7.82 -19.93
N VAL A 179 0.94 6.66 -20.59
CA VAL A 179 -0.20 6.21 -21.40
C VAL A 179 -1.43 6.03 -20.52
N HIS A 180 -1.31 5.40 -19.36
CA HIS A 180 -2.43 5.25 -18.42
C HIS A 180 -2.90 6.60 -17.85
N LEU A 181 -1.99 7.54 -17.61
CA LEU A 181 -2.35 8.90 -17.19
C LEU A 181 -3.17 9.65 -18.26
N LEU A 182 -2.87 9.45 -19.54
CA LEU A 182 -3.54 10.15 -20.64
C LEU A 182 -4.87 9.52 -21.04
N ARG A 183 -5.17 8.29 -20.60
CA ARG A 183 -6.48 7.67 -20.82
C ARG A 183 -7.54 8.36 -19.93
N PRO A 184 -8.74 8.65 -20.48
CA PRO A 184 -9.82 9.34 -19.77
C PRO A 184 -10.36 8.54 -18.58
#